data_AF-A0A3C0BJT6-F1
#
_entry.id   AF-A0A3C0BJT6-F1
#
_cell.length_a   1.000
_cell.length_b   1.000
_cell.length_c   1.000
_cell.angle_alpha   90.00
_cell.angle_beta   90.00
_cell.angle_gamma   90.00
#
_symmetry.space_group_name_H-M   'P 1'
#
loop_
_entity.id
_entity.type
_entity.pdbx_description
1 polymer ?
#
loop_
_entity_poly.entity_id
_entity_poly.type
_entity_poly.pdbx_seq_one_letter_code
_entity_poly.pdbx_strand_id
1 'polypeptide(L)'
;MKIPYAIQKLGVDQVISNIEKDPEENLPKLLRWVDKVTKPGTFVPQRKMFHYAIDNRDNNWHHLLMNVMNTIDPEILKKVLITFFLNASILGESKKKEYREKYGCGIPWAVVIDITSACNLKCTGCWAAEYGSSMNMSYETLCDIIEQGRSFGMYMYIFTGGEPLVRKADVIRLCEKYDDCEFL
;
A
#
# COMPACT_ATOMS: atom_id res chain seq x y z
N MET A 1 6.77 8.08 -22.47
CA MET A 1 5.50 7.62 -23.06
C MET A 1 4.57 7.23 -21.91
N LYS A 2 3.55 8.03 -21.60
CA LYS A 2 2.61 7.74 -20.50
C LYS A 2 1.64 6.65 -20.98
N ILE A 3 1.82 5.42 -20.50
CA ILE A 3 0.88 4.33 -20.77
C ILE A 3 -0.43 4.68 -20.04
N PRO A 4 -1.59 4.67 -20.70
CA PRO A 4 -2.88 4.92 -20.07
C PRO A 4 -3.12 3.98 -18.88
N TYR A 5 -3.66 4.51 -17.78
CA TYR A 5 -3.95 3.75 -16.55
C TYR A 5 -4.78 2.47 -16.82
N ALA A 6 -5.72 2.53 -17.77
CA ALA A 6 -6.50 1.36 -18.20
C ALA A 6 -5.64 0.25 -18.85
N ILE A 7 -4.60 0.60 -19.60
CA ILE A 7 -3.68 -0.36 -20.22
C ILE A 7 -2.72 -0.96 -19.17
N GLN A 8 -2.32 -0.17 -18.17
CA GLN A 8 -1.58 -0.68 -17.01
C GLN A 8 -2.43 -1.68 -16.21
N LYS A 9 -3.72 -1.38 -15.99
CA LYS A 9 -4.67 -2.26 -15.30
C LYS A 9 -4.85 -3.60 -16.02
N LEU A 10 -5.04 -3.59 -17.34
CA LEU A 10 -5.17 -4.82 -18.14
C LEU A 10 -3.91 -5.70 -18.11
N GLY A 11 -2.72 -5.10 -18.15
CA GLY A 11 -1.46 -5.85 -18.03
C GLY A 11 -1.25 -6.45 -16.64
N VAL A 12 -1.63 -5.71 -15.59
CA VAL A 12 -1.57 -6.16 -14.20
C VAL A 12 -2.57 -7.30 -13.95
N ASP A 13 -3.79 -7.20 -14.47
CA ASP A 13 -4.81 -8.25 -14.36
C ASP A 13 -4.32 -9.58 -14.94
N GLN A 14 -3.66 -9.54 -16.11
CA GLN A 14 -3.11 -10.74 -16.74
C GLN A 14 -1.95 -11.35 -15.96
N VAL A 15 -1.07 -10.51 -15.39
CA VAL A 15 0.05 -10.95 -14.55
C VAL A 15 -0.46 -11.61 -13.27
N ILE A 16 -1.43 -10.99 -12.61
CA ILE A 16 -2.04 -11.50 -11.38
C ILE A 16 -2.77 -12.82 -11.65
N SER A 17 -3.61 -12.89 -12.69
CA SER A 17 -4.31 -14.12 -13.07
C SER A 17 -3.35 -15.27 -13.41
N ASN A 18 -2.18 -14.98 -13.98
CA ASN A 18 -1.18 -16.00 -14.23
C ASN A 18 -0.52 -16.49 -12.92
N ILE A 19 -0.25 -15.57 -11.98
CA ILE A 19 0.33 -15.92 -10.69
C ILE A 19 -0.64 -16.75 -9.85
N GLU A 20 -1.92 -16.40 -9.83
CA GLU A 20 -2.97 -17.13 -9.09
C GLU A 20 -3.07 -18.62 -9.49
N LYS A 21 -2.83 -18.94 -10.77
CA LYS A 21 -2.93 -20.33 -11.26
C LYS A 21 -1.84 -21.24 -10.70
N ASP A 22 -0.64 -20.71 -10.57
CA ASP A 22 0.52 -21.45 -10.05
C ASP A 22 1.55 -20.43 -9.52
N PRO A 23 1.44 -20.02 -8.24
CA PRO A 23 2.33 -19.03 -7.66
C PRO A 23 3.79 -19.49 -7.64
N GLU A 24 4.02 -20.79 -7.41
CA GLU A 24 5.37 -21.37 -7.32
C GLU A 24 6.13 -21.24 -8.64
N GLU A 25 5.45 -21.45 -9.77
CA GLU A 25 6.08 -21.38 -11.09
C GLU A 25 6.12 -19.95 -11.65
N ASN A 26 5.13 -19.12 -11.31
CA ASN A 26 4.97 -17.81 -11.95
C ASN A 26 5.61 -16.64 -11.17
N LEU A 27 5.71 -16.70 -9.84
CA LEU A 27 6.39 -15.65 -9.05
C LEU A 27 7.88 -15.50 -9.40
N PRO A 28 8.68 -16.58 -9.55
CA PRO A 28 10.08 -16.45 -9.97
C PRO A 28 10.22 -15.80 -11.36
N LYS A 29 9.29 -16.10 -12.29
CA LYS A 29 9.28 -15.49 -13.64
C LYS A 29 8.95 -14.01 -13.57
N LEU A 30 7.95 -13.63 -12.77
CA LEU A 30 7.60 -12.24 -12.54
C LEU A 30 8.79 -11.47 -11.97
N LEU A 31 9.42 -11.98 -10.91
CA LEU A 31 10.50 -11.25 -10.25
C LEU A 31 11.70 -11.04 -11.19
N ARG A 32 12.08 -12.06 -11.97
CA ARG A 32 13.11 -11.94 -13.01
C ARG A 32 12.75 -10.94 -14.11
N TRP A 33 11.46 -10.82 -14.44
CA TRP A 33 11.00 -9.80 -15.38
C TRP A 33 11.08 -8.40 -14.77
N VAL A 34 10.62 -8.23 -13.52
CA VAL A 34 10.77 -6.99 -12.73
C VAL A 34 12.24 -6.56 -12.71
N ASP A 35 13.16 -7.50 -12.53
CA ASP A 35 14.58 -7.19 -12.50
C ASP A 35 15.11 -6.55 -13.79
N LYS A 36 14.58 -6.99 -14.94
CA LYS A 36 14.99 -6.52 -16.27
C LYS A 36 14.40 -5.16 -16.61
N VAL A 37 13.17 -4.89 -16.18
CA VAL A 37 12.46 -3.65 -16.53
C VAL A 37 12.69 -2.52 -15.52
N THR A 38 13.10 -2.85 -14.30
CA THR A 38 13.38 -1.86 -13.27
C THR A 38 14.76 -1.21 -13.51
N LYS A 39 14.85 0.11 -13.35
CA LYS A 39 16.12 0.85 -13.48
C LYS A 39 17.21 0.27 -12.57
N PRO A 40 18.49 0.29 -12.99
CA PRO A 40 19.59 -0.13 -12.14
C PRO A 40 19.59 0.61 -10.79
N GLY A 41 19.77 -0.12 -9.70
CA GLY A 41 19.82 0.42 -8.34
C GLY A 41 18.47 0.63 -7.65
N THR A 42 17.35 0.46 -8.34
CA THR A 42 16.02 0.61 -7.73
C THR A 42 15.65 -0.59 -6.87
N PHE A 43 15.34 -0.33 -5.59
CA PHE A 43 14.87 -1.31 -4.58
C PHE A 43 15.74 -2.58 -4.46
N VAL A 44 17.06 -2.46 -4.58
CA VAL A 44 17.97 -3.62 -4.57
C VAL A 44 17.82 -4.49 -3.31
N PRO A 45 17.77 -3.95 -2.08
CA PRO A 45 17.58 -4.77 -0.88
C PRO A 45 16.24 -5.51 -0.87
N GLN A 46 15.16 -4.83 -1.27
CA GLN A 46 13.82 -5.41 -1.31
C GLN A 46 13.72 -6.51 -2.36
N ARG A 47 14.27 -6.28 -3.56
CA ARG A 47 14.32 -7.30 -4.63
C ARG A 47 15.10 -8.54 -4.19
N LYS A 48 16.24 -8.37 -3.52
CA LYS A 48 16.99 -9.49 -2.92
C LYS A 48 16.18 -10.24 -1.89
N MET A 49 15.40 -9.55 -1.05
CA MET A 49 14.50 -10.19 -0.08
C MET A 49 13.41 -11.01 -0.77
N PHE A 50 12.80 -10.47 -1.83
CA PHE A 50 11.81 -11.22 -2.61
C PHE A 50 12.41 -12.44 -3.31
N HIS A 51 13.62 -12.34 -3.85
CA HIS A 51 14.34 -13.51 -4.36
C HIS A 51 14.59 -14.54 -3.26
N TYR A 52 15.05 -14.09 -2.10
CA TYR A 52 15.28 -14.99 -0.97
C TYR A 52 14.00 -15.72 -0.56
N ALA A 53 12.87 -15.01 -0.46
CA ALA A 53 11.58 -15.59 -0.11
C ALA A 53 11.04 -16.53 -1.21
N ILE A 54 11.20 -16.18 -2.49
CA ILE A 54 10.64 -16.94 -3.61
C ILE A 54 11.50 -18.16 -3.96
N ASP A 55 12.82 -17.99 -4.05
CA ASP A 55 13.72 -19.00 -4.61
C ASP A 55 14.14 -20.08 -3.59
N ASN A 56 14.06 -19.82 -2.28
CA ASN A 56 14.43 -20.80 -1.24
C ASN A 56 13.20 -21.46 -0.61
N ARG A 57 12.80 -22.63 -1.12
CA ARG A 57 11.54 -23.30 -0.73
C ARG A 57 11.44 -23.67 0.75
N ASP A 58 12.56 -23.94 1.41
CA ASP A 58 12.60 -24.43 2.80
C ASP A 58 12.64 -23.31 3.86
N ASN A 59 12.40 -22.05 3.47
CA ASN A 59 12.48 -20.92 4.40
C ASN A 59 11.09 -20.38 4.80
N ASN A 60 11.00 -19.80 6.00
CA ASN A 60 9.74 -19.30 6.56
C ASN A 60 9.04 -18.24 5.69
N TRP A 61 9.80 -17.38 4.99
CA TRP A 61 9.23 -16.39 4.08
C TRP A 61 8.63 -17.02 2.83
N HIS A 62 9.19 -18.13 2.36
CA HIS A 62 8.60 -18.89 1.26
C HIS A 62 7.25 -19.47 1.67
N HIS A 63 7.20 -20.13 2.82
CA HIS A 63 5.96 -20.68 3.36
C HIS A 63 4.91 -19.59 3.61
N LEU A 64 5.31 -18.45 4.19
CA LEU A 64 4.40 -17.31 4.38
C LEU A 64 3.87 -16.79 3.04
N LEU A 65 4.76 -16.61 2.06
CA LEU A 65 4.37 -16.14 0.73
C LEU A 65 3.39 -17.11 0.08
N MET A 66 3.69 -18.40 0.04
CA MET A 66 2.77 -19.41 -0.54
C MET A 66 1.44 -19.46 0.21
N ASN A 67 1.44 -19.34 1.54
CA ASN A 67 0.21 -19.27 2.32
C ASN A 67 -0.61 -18.04 1.92
N VAL A 68 0.01 -16.86 1.84
CA VAL A 68 -0.66 -15.63 1.37
C VAL A 68 -1.27 -15.83 -0.01
N MET A 69 -0.51 -16.38 -0.96
CA MET A 69 -0.96 -16.58 -2.34
C MET A 69 -2.09 -17.60 -2.46
N ASN A 70 -2.12 -18.63 -1.62
CA ASN A 70 -3.09 -19.73 -1.73
C ASN A 70 -4.31 -19.61 -0.80
N THR A 71 -4.28 -18.71 0.20
CA THR A 71 -5.35 -18.60 1.22
C THR A 71 -6.09 -17.28 1.21
N ILE A 72 -5.49 -16.20 0.69
CA ILE A 72 -6.16 -14.90 0.58
C ILE A 72 -7.06 -14.88 -0.65
N ASP A 73 -8.20 -14.21 -0.54
CA ASP A 73 -9.10 -13.98 -1.68
C ASP A 73 -8.34 -13.27 -2.84
N PRO A 74 -8.46 -13.80 -4.08
CA PRO A 74 -7.76 -13.26 -5.23
C PRO A 74 -8.00 -11.75 -5.48
N GLU A 75 -9.23 -11.27 -5.29
CA GLU A 75 -9.54 -9.86 -5.52
C GLU A 75 -8.94 -8.96 -4.43
N ILE A 76 -8.82 -9.46 -3.19
CA ILE A 76 -8.11 -8.77 -2.11
C ILE A 76 -6.62 -8.69 -2.43
N LEU A 77 -6.00 -9.82 -2.79
CA LEU A 77 -4.58 -9.87 -3.14
C LEU A 77 -4.27 -8.94 -4.32
N LYS A 78 -5.13 -8.97 -5.34
CA LYS A 78 -5.07 -8.08 -6.49
C LYS A 78 -5.15 -6.61 -6.10
N LYS A 79 -6.08 -6.26 -5.20
CA LYS A 79 -6.22 -4.90 -4.70
C LYS A 79 -4.92 -4.42 -4.06
N VAL A 80 -4.36 -5.20 -3.12
CA VAL A 80 -3.10 -4.89 -2.43
C VAL A 80 -1.93 -4.76 -3.42
N LEU A 81 -1.84 -5.63 -4.42
CA LEU A 81 -0.81 -5.52 -5.47
C LEU A 81 -0.91 -4.20 -6.25
N ILE A 82 -2.13 -3.74 -6.54
CA ILE A 82 -2.36 -2.48 -7.26
C ILE A 82 -2.13 -1.26 -6.36
N THR A 83 -2.68 -1.23 -5.15
CA THR A 83 -2.64 -0.06 -4.26
C THR A 83 -1.29 0.10 -3.58
N PHE A 84 -0.78 -0.96 -2.93
CA PHE A 84 0.46 -0.92 -2.15
C PHE A 84 1.71 -1.01 -3.03
N PHE A 85 1.80 -2.03 -3.89
CA PHE A 85 3.02 -2.25 -4.67
C PHE A 85 3.10 -1.33 -5.89
N LEU A 86 2.04 -1.25 -6.70
CA LEU A 86 2.07 -0.44 -7.91
C LEU A 86 1.91 1.06 -7.60
N ASN A 87 0.80 1.48 -6.99
CA ASN A 87 0.49 2.90 -6.82
C ASN A 87 1.42 3.55 -5.78
N ALA A 88 1.45 3.05 -4.54
CA ALA A 88 2.23 3.68 -3.46
C ALA A 88 3.74 3.57 -3.66
N SER A 89 4.23 2.43 -4.13
CA SER A 89 5.67 2.14 -4.15
C SER A 89 6.36 2.40 -5.49
N ILE A 90 5.70 2.17 -6.63
CA ILE A 90 6.32 2.32 -7.97
C ILE A 90 5.88 3.64 -8.64
N LEU A 91 4.59 3.83 -8.88
CA LEU A 91 4.07 4.98 -9.62
C LEU A 91 4.21 6.28 -8.82
N GLY A 92 3.89 6.23 -7.52
CA GLY A 92 4.05 7.35 -6.61
C GLY A 92 5.49 7.85 -6.54
N GLU A 93 6.49 6.96 -6.63
CA GLU A 93 7.90 7.34 -6.47
C GLU A 93 8.40 8.29 -7.58
N SER A 94 7.92 8.14 -8.80
CA SER A 94 8.30 9.05 -9.90
C SER A 94 7.81 10.48 -9.63
N LYS A 95 6.58 10.62 -9.12
CA LYS A 95 5.96 11.90 -8.78
C LYS A 95 6.62 12.53 -7.54
N LYS A 96 6.86 11.71 -6.51
CA LYS A 96 7.59 12.14 -5.30
C LYS A 96 8.99 12.64 -5.67
N LYS A 97 9.72 11.96 -6.55
CA LYS A 97 11.05 12.41 -7.00
C LYS A 97 11.01 13.79 -7.65
N GLU A 98 10.08 14.03 -8.57
CA GLU A 98 9.88 15.35 -9.20
C GLU A 98 9.67 16.44 -8.15
N TYR A 99 8.80 16.17 -7.17
CA TYR A 99 8.51 17.13 -6.10
C TYR A 99 9.66 17.32 -5.10
N ARG A 100 10.43 16.27 -4.80
CA ARG A 100 11.65 16.38 -3.98
C ARG A 100 12.68 17.29 -4.65
N GLU A 101 12.86 17.16 -5.96
CA GLU A 101 13.76 18.02 -6.75
C GLU A 101 13.23 19.47 -6.83
N LYS A 102 11.91 19.63 -7.05
CA LYS A 102 11.27 20.95 -7.17
C LYS A 102 11.29 21.76 -5.87
N TYR A 103 10.98 21.11 -4.74
CA TYR A 103 10.79 21.79 -3.46
C TYR A 103 11.96 21.63 -2.48
N GLY A 104 12.94 20.78 -2.80
CA GLY A 104 14.10 20.57 -1.94
C GLY A 104 13.77 19.91 -0.59
N CYS A 105 12.65 19.19 -0.49
CA CYS A 105 12.20 18.54 0.74
C CYS A 105 11.82 17.07 0.50
N GLY A 106 11.83 16.26 1.56
CA GLY A 106 11.42 14.86 1.48
C GLY A 106 9.92 14.72 1.33
N ILE A 107 9.47 14.10 0.24
CA ILE A 107 8.06 13.69 0.11
C ILE A 107 7.88 12.29 0.70
N PRO A 108 6.99 12.12 1.70
CA PRO A 108 6.79 10.86 2.39
C PRO A 108 6.17 9.80 1.47
N TRP A 109 6.32 8.52 1.84
CA TRP A 109 5.65 7.41 1.14
C TRP A 109 4.25 7.13 1.70
N ALA A 110 4.08 7.28 3.02
CA ALA A 110 2.82 7.11 3.72
C ALA A 110 2.48 8.33 4.58
N VAL A 111 1.18 8.52 4.85
CA VAL A 111 0.68 9.45 5.87
C VAL A 111 0.10 8.65 7.02
N VAL A 112 0.55 8.94 8.24
CA VAL A 112 -0.09 8.45 9.46
C VAL A 112 -1.03 9.54 9.95
N ILE A 113 -2.31 9.21 10.17
CA ILE A 113 -3.34 10.19 10.52
C ILE A 113 -4.17 9.67 11.70
N ASP A 114 -4.17 10.43 12.79
CA ASP A 114 -5.11 10.24 13.89
C ASP A 114 -6.51 10.76 13.49
N ILE A 115 -7.38 9.87 13.02
CA ILE A 115 -8.70 10.26 12.51
C ILE A 115 -9.72 10.55 13.62
N THR A 116 -9.45 10.01 14.82
CA THR A 116 -10.25 10.17 16.03
C THR A 116 -9.41 9.90 17.26
N SER A 117 -9.69 10.56 18.38
CA SER A 117 -9.19 10.17 19.70
C SER A 117 -10.19 9.29 20.47
N ALA A 118 -11.39 9.05 19.92
CA ALA A 118 -12.36 8.16 20.54
C ALA A 118 -11.87 6.70 20.49
N CYS A 119 -12.01 5.98 21.61
CA CYS A 119 -11.63 4.58 21.72
C CYS A 119 -12.63 3.81 22.58
N ASN A 120 -12.93 2.58 22.19
CA ASN A 120 -13.77 1.64 22.95
C ASN A 120 -12.96 0.76 23.93
N LEU A 121 -11.65 1.00 24.05
CA LEU A 121 -10.72 0.27 24.93
C LEU A 121 -9.97 1.22 25.88
N LYS A 122 -9.26 0.65 26.87
CA LYS A 122 -8.48 1.38 27.89
C LYS A 122 -7.14 0.69 28.17
N CYS A 123 -6.31 0.60 27.13
CA CYS A 123 -5.05 -0.15 27.19
C CYS A 123 -4.02 0.53 28.12
N THR A 124 -3.32 -0.25 28.93
CA THR A 124 -2.20 0.23 29.74
C THR A 124 -1.07 0.72 28.83
N GLY A 125 -0.58 1.94 29.05
CA GLY A 125 0.49 2.55 28.24
C GLY A 125 0.03 3.17 26.92
N CYS A 126 -1.27 3.34 26.69
CA CYS A 126 -1.79 3.97 25.48
C CYS A 126 -1.57 5.49 25.50
N TRP A 127 -0.69 5.99 24.63
CA TRP A 127 -0.50 7.42 24.43
C TRP A 127 -1.78 8.14 23.98
N ALA A 128 -2.61 7.47 23.16
CA ALA A 128 -3.84 8.05 22.64
C ALA A 128 -4.92 8.29 23.71
N ALA A 129 -4.85 7.58 24.85
CA ALA A 129 -5.78 7.80 25.95
C ALA A 129 -5.57 9.15 26.66
N GLU A 130 -4.38 9.75 26.54
CA GLU A 130 -4.06 11.04 27.14
C GLU A 130 -4.77 12.21 26.45
N TYR A 131 -5.21 12.03 25.20
CA TYR A 131 -5.89 13.04 24.39
C TYR A 131 -7.36 13.24 24.73
N GLY A 132 -7.95 12.40 25.59
CA GLY A 132 -9.40 12.33 25.78
C GLY A 132 -10.12 11.81 24.52
N SER A 133 -11.46 11.91 24.46
CA SER A 133 -12.27 11.26 23.40
C SER A 133 -12.97 12.22 22.43
N SER A 134 -12.65 13.52 22.46
CA SER A 134 -13.40 14.55 21.75
C SER A 134 -12.75 15.03 20.44
N MET A 135 -11.49 14.69 20.17
CA MET A 135 -10.80 15.17 18.97
C MET A 135 -11.12 14.27 17.78
N ASN A 136 -11.73 14.87 16.76
CA ASN A 136 -12.23 14.17 15.58
C ASN A 136 -12.00 15.04 14.36
N MET A 137 -11.34 14.51 13.33
CA MET A 137 -11.30 15.17 12.03
C MET A 137 -12.65 15.02 11.34
N SER A 138 -13.10 16.04 10.62
CA SER A 138 -14.28 15.89 9.76
C SER A 138 -13.95 14.97 8.59
N TYR A 139 -14.98 14.34 8.03
CA TYR A 139 -14.83 13.51 6.84
C TYR A 139 -14.26 14.33 5.67
N GLU A 140 -14.67 15.59 5.56
CA GLU A 140 -14.22 16.54 4.54
C GLU A 140 -12.73 16.85 4.68
N THR A 141 -12.23 17.05 5.91
CA THR A 141 -10.81 17.26 6.18
C THR A 141 -10.00 16.02 5.82
N LEU A 142 -10.48 14.81 6.15
CA LEU A 142 -9.81 13.57 5.76
C LEU A 142 -9.72 13.42 4.24
N CYS A 143 -10.82 13.74 3.54
CA CYS A 143 -10.85 13.77 2.08
C CYS A 143 -9.84 14.76 1.48
N ASP A 144 -9.78 15.99 2.01
CA ASP A 144 -8.85 17.02 1.55
C ASP A 144 -7.39 16.60 1.76
N ILE A 145 -7.05 16.03 2.93
CA ILE A 145 -5.70 15.50 3.21
C ILE A 145 -5.31 14.40 2.20
N ILE A 146 -6.23 13.46 1.92
CA ILE A 146 -5.97 12.37 0.97
C ILE A 146 -5.81 12.91 -0.46
N GLU A 147 -6.66 13.87 -0.87
CA GLU A 147 -6.55 14.49 -2.20
C GLU A 147 -5.21 15.23 -2.36
N GLN A 148 -4.78 15.96 -1.35
CA GLN A 148 -3.47 16.60 -1.32
C GLN A 148 -2.35 15.56 -1.39
N GLY A 149 -2.36 14.52 -0.56
CA GLY A 149 -1.35 13.46 -0.58
C GLY A 149 -1.24 12.76 -1.93
N ARG A 150 -2.37 12.39 -2.55
CA ARG A 150 -2.43 11.83 -3.91
C ARG A 150 -1.83 12.80 -4.95
N SER A 151 -2.05 14.11 -4.77
CA SER A 151 -1.45 15.14 -5.63
C SER A 151 0.09 15.15 -5.54
N PHE A 152 0.70 14.68 -4.44
CA PHE A 152 2.15 14.53 -4.29
C PHE A 152 2.67 13.11 -4.58
N GLY A 153 1.80 12.15 -4.86
CA GLY A 153 2.18 10.76 -5.15
C GLY A 153 2.21 9.86 -3.92
N MET A 154 1.46 10.22 -2.87
CA MET A 154 1.25 9.42 -1.67
C MET A 154 -0.07 8.67 -1.79
N TYR A 155 0.00 7.36 -1.65
CA TYR A 155 -1.14 6.45 -1.78
C TYR A 155 -1.27 5.48 -0.59
N MET A 156 -0.40 5.57 0.41
CA MET A 156 -0.48 4.77 1.62
C MET A 156 -0.94 5.66 2.78
N TYR A 157 -2.07 5.33 3.39
CA TYR A 157 -2.61 6.04 4.55
C TYR A 157 -2.78 5.06 5.70
N ILE A 158 -2.27 5.43 6.87
CA ILE A 158 -2.34 4.61 8.07
C ILE A 158 -3.22 5.36 9.06
N PHE A 159 -4.38 4.80 9.37
CA PHE A 159 -5.32 5.38 10.31
C PHE A 159 -4.99 4.96 11.73
N THR A 160 -4.78 5.97 12.57
CA THR A 160 -4.38 5.82 13.97
C THR A 160 -5.28 6.67 14.87
N GLY A 161 -4.81 6.95 16.09
CA GLY A 161 -5.51 7.73 17.11
C GLY A 161 -6.01 6.82 18.22
N GLY A 162 -7.30 6.89 18.53
CA GLY A 162 -8.00 5.97 19.42
C GLY A 162 -8.25 4.61 18.74
N GLU A 163 -9.52 4.22 18.61
CA GLU A 163 -9.92 3.06 17.77
C GLU A 163 -10.53 3.58 16.47
N PRO A 164 -9.82 3.52 15.32
CA PRO A 164 -10.31 4.02 14.03
C PRO A 164 -11.68 3.46 13.65
N LEU A 165 -11.98 2.20 13.98
CA LEU A 165 -13.24 1.55 13.62
C LEU A 165 -14.44 1.99 14.47
N VAL A 166 -14.26 2.83 15.50
CA VAL A 166 -15.37 3.60 16.08
C VAL A 166 -16.02 4.50 15.02
N ARG A 167 -15.25 4.91 14.00
CA ARG A 167 -15.71 5.65 12.81
C ARG A 167 -15.84 4.79 11.56
N LYS A 168 -16.22 3.51 11.70
CA LYS A 168 -16.30 2.53 10.61
C LYS A 168 -17.01 3.04 9.34
N ALA A 169 -18.10 3.78 9.49
CA ALA A 169 -18.84 4.32 8.34
C ALA A 169 -17.98 5.27 7.49
N ASP A 170 -17.22 6.16 8.14
CA ASP A 170 -16.31 7.07 7.44
C ASP A 170 -15.13 6.32 6.82
N VAL A 171 -14.53 5.38 7.56
CA VAL A 171 -13.40 4.57 7.08
C VAL A 171 -13.77 3.81 5.81
N ILE A 172 -14.91 3.11 5.82
CA ILE A 172 -15.39 2.38 4.63
C ILE A 172 -15.63 3.34 3.46
N ARG A 173 -16.30 4.47 3.72
CA ARG A 173 -16.59 5.48 2.69
C ARG A 173 -15.31 6.08 2.09
N LEU A 174 -14.25 6.27 2.88
CA LEU A 174 -12.94 6.70 2.40
C LEU A 174 -12.31 5.63 1.51
N CYS A 175 -12.33 4.36 1.93
CA CYS A 175 -11.81 3.24 1.13
C CYS A 175 -12.54 3.10 -0.21
N GLU A 176 -13.86 3.31 -0.23
CA GLU A 176 -14.66 3.28 -1.47
C GLU A 176 -14.37 4.48 -2.37
N LYS A 177 -14.24 5.69 -1.81
CA LYS A 177 -13.98 6.92 -2.58
C LYS A 177 -12.56 6.94 -3.17
N TYR A 178 -11.60 6.41 -2.44
CA TYR A 178 -10.17 6.46 -2.77
C TYR A 178 -9.62 5.07 -3.02
N ASP A 179 -10.28 4.34 -3.92
CA ASP A 179 -10.02 2.94 -4.21
C ASP A 179 -8.65 2.66 -4.88
N ASP A 180 -7.91 3.71 -5.23
CA ASP A 180 -6.54 3.65 -5.73
C ASP A 180 -5.49 3.80 -4.62
N CYS A 181 -5.91 4.05 -3.38
CA CYS A 181 -5.07 4.14 -2.20
C CYS A 181 -5.12 2.85 -1.36
N GLU A 182 -4.06 2.63 -0.61
CA GLU A 182 -3.98 1.61 0.43
C GLU A 182 -4.27 2.26 1.79
N PHE A 183 -5.14 1.62 2.57
CA PHE A 183 -5.50 2.04 3.91
C PHE A 183 -5.13 0.93 4.90
N LEU A 184 -4.38 1.30 5.95
CA LEU A 184 -4.02 0.43 7.08
C LEU A 184 -4.66 0.93 8.37
#